data_AF-A0A0F9RS69-F1
#
_entry.id   AF-A0A0F9RS69-F1
#
_cell.length_a   1.000
_cell.length_b   1.000
_cell.length_c   1.000
_cell.angle_alpha   90.00
_cell.angle_beta   90.00
_cell.angle_gamma   90.00
#
_symmetry.space_group_name_H-M   'P 1'
#
loop_
_entity.id
_entity.type
_entity.pdbx_description
1 polymer ?
#
loop_
_entity_poly.entity_id
_entity_poly.type
_entity_poly.pdbx_seq_one_letter_code
_entity_poly.pdbx_strand_id
1 'polypeptide(L)' 'MMEVNKSLRYRVNVSTSVKGIKTFDCTVDAENFTMDEILAESDRLVAELMKRYPAPLD' A
#
# COMPACT_ATOMS: atom_id res chain seq x y z
N MET A 1 0.98 10.26 -30.91
CA MET A 1 1.28 10.18 -29.46
C MET A 1 0.57 8.93 -28.97
N MET A 2 1.29 7.85 -28.66
CA MET A 2 0.66 6.63 -28.14
C MET A 2 0.19 6.92 -26.72
N GLU A 3 -1.10 6.75 -26.44
CA GLU A 3 -1.59 6.73 -25.06
C GLU A 3 -1.05 5.47 -24.38
N VAL A 4 -0.20 5.66 -23.38
CA VAL A 4 0.25 4.57 -22.52
C VAL A 4 -0.88 4.32 -21.52
N ASN A 5 -1.63 3.24 -21.74
CA ASN A 5 -2.70 2.84 -20.84
C ASN A 5 -2.08 2.29 -19.54
N LYS A 6 -2.25 3.00 -18.43
CA LYS A 6 -1.73 2.60 -17.11
C LYS A 6 -2.82 1.83 -16.35
N SER A 7 -2.47 0.66 -15.84
CA SER A 7 -3.36 -0.16 -15.00
C SER A 7 -2.66 -0.49 -13.69
N LEU A 8 -3.35 -0.27 -12.56
CA LEU A 8 -2.83 -0.56 -11.23
C LEU A 8 -3.91 -1.22 -10.38
N ARG A 9 -3.61 -2.42 -9.89
CA ARG A 9 -4.36 -3.10 -8.84
C ARG A 9 -3.47 -3.25 -7.62
N TYR A 10 -3.83 -2.58 -6.54
CA TYR A 10 -3.13 -2.67 -5.27
C TYR A 10 -4.06 -3.22 -4.20
N ARG A 11 -3.69 -4.35 -3.58
CA ARG A 11 -4.37 -4.90 -2.40
C ARG A 11 -3.45 -4.83 -1.20
N VAL A 12 -3.95 -4.30 -0.09
CA VAL A 12 -3.25 -4.30 1.20
C VAL A 12 -4.10 -5.03 2.24
N ASN A 13 -3.55 -6.09 2.82
CA ASN A 13 -4.10 -6.73 3.99
C ASN A 13 -3.42 -6.14 5.23
N VAL A 14 -4.20 -5.58 6.15
CA VAL A 14 -3.71 -4.97 7.39
C VAL A 14 -4.05 -5.87 8.56
N SER A 15 -3.04 -6.23 9.35
CA SER A 15 -3.22 -6.95 10.61
C SER A 15 -2.57 -6.17 11.75
N THR A 16 -3.20 -6.18 12.93
CA THR A 16 -2.63 -5.59 14.15
C THR A 16 -2.65 -6.64 15.24
N SER A 17 -1.48 -6.95 15.79
CA SER A 17 -1.34 -7.89 16.91
C SER A 17 -1.85 -7.28 18.22
N VAL A 18 -2.09 -8.13 19.22
CA VAL A 18 -2.42 -7.69 20.59
C VAL A 18 -1.31 -6.85 21.24
N LYS A 19 -0.08 -6.91 20.74
CA LYS A 19 1.07 -6.11 21.20
C LYS A 19 1.23 -4.81 20.40
N GLY A 20 0.22 -4.42 19.61
CA GLY A 20 0.26 -3.20 18.78
C GLY A 20 1.12 -3.30 17.51
N ILE A 21 1.85 -4.39 17.27
CA ILE A 21 2.62 -4.58 16.03
C ILE A 21 1.67 -4.63 14.84
N LYS A 22 1.90 -3.78 13.84
CA LYS A 22 1.12 -3.73 12.61
C LYS A 22 1.88 -4.34 11.43
N THR A 23 1.19 -5.19 10.69
CA THR A 23 1.72 -5.86 9.51
C THR A 23 0.88 -5.46 8.30
N PHE A 24 1.57 -5.11 7.22
CA PHE A 24 0.98 -4.80 5.91
C PHE A 24 1.47 -5.83 4.91
N ASP A 25 0.54 -6.63 4.39
CA ASP A 25 0.81 -7.54 3.28
C ASP A 25 0.27 -6.91 1.99
N CYS A 26 1.19 -6.53 1.11
CA CYS A 26 0.95 -5.78 -0.10
C CYS A 26 1.06 -6.69 -1.32
N THR A 27 -0.03 -6.80 -2.09
CA THR A 27 -0.02 -7.41 -3.43
C THR A 27 -0.24 -6.29 -4.46
N VAL A 28 0.71 -6.09 -5.36
CA VAL A 28 0.62 -5.12 -6.46
C VAL A 28 0.70 -5.81 -7.81
N ASP A 29 -0.21 -5.43 -8.70
CA ASP A 29 -0.24 -5.82 -10.10
C ASP A 29 -0.34 -4.53 -10.92
N ALA A 30 0.69 -4.23 -11.70
CA ALA A 30 0.88 -2.93 -12.35
C ALA A 30 1.42 -3.10 -13.77
N GLU A 31 0.78 -2.43 -14.72
CA GLU A 31 1.19 -2.37 -16.12
C GLU A 31 1.61 -0.94 -16.49
N ASN A 32 2.75 -0.80 -17.16
CA ASN A 32 3.32 0.48 -17.60
C ASN A 32 3.67 1.45 -16.45
N PHE A 33 4.09 0.89 -15.31
CA PHE A 33 4.67 1.64 -14.19
C PHE A 33 6.15 1.31 -14.03
N THR A 34 6.91 2.30 -13.59
CA THR A 34 8.27 2.12 -13.09
C THR A 34 8.24 1.58 -11.67
N MET A 35 9.32 0.93 -11.24
CA MET A 35 9.45 0.45 -9.86
C MET A 35 9.35 1.61 -8.84
N ASP A 36 9.95 2.76 -9.16
CA ASP A 36 9.93 3.94 -8.29
C ASP A 36 8.52 4.48 -8.07
N GLU A 37 7.68 4.50 -9.12
CA GLU A 37 6.26 4.87 -9.00
C GLU A 37 5.49 3.90 -8.10
N ILE A 38 5.76 2.59 -8.20
CA ILE A 38 5.10 1.56 -7.39
C ILE A 38 5.49 1.70 -5.92
N LEU A 39 6.78 1.92 -5.63
CA LEU A 39 7.27 2.10 -4.26
C LEU A 39 6.71 3.37 -3.62
N ALA A 40 6.70 4.48 -4.36
CA ALA A 40 6.13 5.74 -3.89
C ALA A 40 4.62 5.60 -3.54
N GLU A 41 3.85 4.90 -4.37
CA GLU A 41 2.43 4.66 -4.07
C GLU A 41 2.25 3.69 -2.90
N SER A 42 3.10 2.66 -2.77
CA SER A 42 3.12 1.75 -1.62
C SER A 42 3.31 2.52 -0.31
N ASP A 43 4.33 3.38 -0.23
CA ASP A 43 4.63 4.16 0.97
C ASP A 43 3.48 5.11 1.34
N ARG A 44 2.89 5.75 0.32
CA ARG A 44 1.71 6.61 0.48
C ARG A 44 0.51 5.86 1.06
N LEU A 45 0.23 4.66 0.54
CA LEU A 45 -0.87 3.82 1.01
C LEU A 45 -0.63 3.32 2.43
N VAL A 46 0.57 2.86 2.76
CA VAL A 46 0.91 2.42 4.12
C VAL A 46 0.75 3.58 5.12
N ALA A 47 1.25 4.77 4.79
CA ALA A 47 1.12 5.95 5.64
C ALA A 47 -0.35 6.34 5.90
N GLU A 48 -1.23 6.21 4.91
CA GLU A 48 -2.66 6.50 5.07
C GLU A 48 -3.36 5.42 5.90
N LEU A 49 -3.02 4.15 5.68
CA LEU A 49 -3.59 3.03 6.44
C LEU A 49 -3.15 3.04 7.91
N MET A 50 -1.95 3.53 8.22
CA MET A 50 -1.50 3.77 9.59
C MET A 50 -2.42 4.75 10.35
N LYS A 51 -2.89 5.81 9.68
CA LYS A 51 -3.83 6.77 10.27
C LYS A 51 -5.23 6.18 10.42
N ARG A 52 -5.69 5.45 9.39
CA ARG A 52 -7.04 4.87 9.35
C ARG A 52 -7.24 3.77 10.39
N TYR A 53 -6.18 3.03 10.69
CA TYR A 53 -6.18 1.95 11.66
C TYR A 53 -5.10 2.23 12.72
N PRO A 54 -5.32 3.13 13.68
CA PRO A 54 -4.32 3.37 14.72
C PRO A 54 -4.08 2.10 15.55
N ALA A 55 -2.89 1.96 16.13
CA ALA A 55 -2.66 0.91 17.12
C ALA A 55 -3.62 1.11 18.32
N PRO A 56 -4.04 0.03 18.99
CA PRO A 56 -4.74 0.16 20.27
C PRO A 56 -3.91 1.03 21.21
N LEU A 57 -4.52 2.04 21.82
CA LEU A 57 -3.90 2.78 22.91
C LEU A 57 -3.85 1.82 24.11
N ASP A 58 -2.65 1.54 24.62
CA ASP A 58 -2.44 0.81 25.88
C ASP A 58 -3.11 1.53 27.06
#